data_AF-A0A928HIH1-F1
#
_entry.id   AF-A0A928HIH1-F1
#
_cell.length_a   1.000
_cell.length_b   1.000
_cell.length_c   1.000
_cell.angle_alpha   90.00
_cell.angle_beta   90.00
_cell.angle_gamma   90.00
#
_symmetry.space_group_name_H-M   'P 1'
#
loop_
_entity.id
_entity.type
_entity.pdbx_description
1 polymer ?
#
loop_
_entity_poly.entity_id
_entity_poly.type
_entity_poly.pdbx_seq_one_letter_code
_entity_poly.pdbx_strand_id
1 'polypeptide(L)'
;MNKGFTLIELLVVVLIIGILSSVALPQYTMAVEKARATEVFTVVAAMRKNYEMCNYMGECTQEMYFGDCGMKPKSVTGNDSDYNTLVGNNFQFAATPFGFAAFWDKKVSDVNSADYMFAWMPRGGSNEIDQLICTSNTDKGKKFCKSLCGYEQCDVDRKTKYD
;
A
#
# COMPACT_ATOMS: atom_id res chain seq x y z
N MET A 1 -15.26 34.73 -43.62
CA MET A 1 -13.98 34.05 -43.87
C MET A 1 -13.64 33.18 -42.68
N ASN A 2 -13.72 31.86 -42.81
CA ASN A 2 -13.27 30.94 -41.77
C ASN A 2 -11.74 30.82 -41.86
N LYS A 3 -11.03 31.31 -40.84
CA LYS A 3 -9.60 31.06 -40.67
C LYS A 3 -9.43 29.58 -40.37
N GLY A 4 -8.97 28.81 -41.35
CA GLY A 4 -8.60 27.41 -41.17
C GLY A 4 -7.37 27.33 -40.28
N PHE A 5 -7.42 26.47 -39.27
CA PHE A 5 -6.27 26.12 -38.44
C PHE A 5 -5.18 25.48 -39.31
N THR A 6 -3.92 25.87 -39.12
CA THR A 6 -2.84 25.29 -39.91
C THR A 6 -2.41 23.94 -39.34
N LEU A 7 -2.09 22.98 -40.21
CA LEU A 7 -1.56 21.66 -39.79
C LEU A 7 -0.26 21.79 -38.99
N ILE A 8 0.53 22.83 -39.28
CA ILE A 8 1.79 23.10 -38.58
C ILE A 8 1.55 23.60 -37.14
N GLU A 9 0.51 24.41 -36.89
CA GLU A 9 0.13 24.81 -35.54
C GLU A 9 -0.21 23.59 -34.68
N LEU A 10 -0.99 22.64 -35.22
CA LEU A 10 -1.32 21.43 -34.49
C LEU A 10 -0.10 20.53 -34.25
N LEU A 11 0.82 20.43 -35.22
CA LEU A 11 2.03 19.62 -35.06
C LEU A 11 2.94 20.13 -33.94
N VAL A 12 3.13 21.45 -33.83
CA VAL A 12 3.94 22.05 -32.77
C VAL A 12 3.29 21.84 -31.40
N VAL A 13 1.95 21.97 -31.31
CA VAL A 13 1.23 21.74 -30.06
C VAL A 13 1.38 20.29 -29.57
N VAL A 14 1.21 19.31 -30.47
CA VAL A 14 1.37 17.89 -30.12
C VAL A 14 2.81 17.59 -29.70
N LEU A 15 3.79 18.21 -30.37
CA LEU A 15 5.20 18.07 -30.01
C LEU A 15 5.49 18.60 -28.59
N ILE A 16 4.97 19.77 -28.24
CA ILE A 16 5.15 20.35 -26.89
C ILE A 16 4.47 19.48 -25.83
N ILE A 17 3.22 19.04 -26.07
CA ILE A 17 2.49 18.16 -25.13
C ILE A 17 3.24 16.83 -24.96
N GLY A 18 3.82 16.29 -26.04
CA GLY A 18 4.67 15.10 -26.00
C GLY A 18 5.84 15.23 -25.04
N ILE A 19 6.61 16.32 -25.13
CA ILE A 19 7.74 16.58 -24.23
C ILE A 19 7.28 16.71 -22.77
N LEU A 20 6.25 17.53 -22.51
CA LEU A 20 5.74 17.75 -21.15
C LEU A 20 5.22 16.45 -20.50
N SER A 21 4.48 15.64 -21.27
CA SER A 21 3.92 14.38 -20.77
C SER A 21 4.99 13.38 -20.33
N SER A 22 6.14 13.33 -21.02
CA SER A 22 7.23 12.40 -20.70
C SER A 22 7.79 12.59 -19.29
N VAL A 23 7.80 13.82 -18.78
CA VAL A 23 8.29 14.17 -17.44
C VAL A 23 7.15 14.13 -16.42
N ALA A 24 5.95 14.58 -16.80
CA ALA A 24 4.81 14.71 -15.90
C ALA A 24 4.19 13.36 -15.53
N LEU A 25 4.10 12.41 -16.47
CA LEU A 25 3.45 11.11 -16.24
C LEU A 25 4.03 10.32 -15.06
N PRO A 26 5.36 10.06 -14.96
CA PRO A 26 5.91 9.27 -13.85
C PRO A 26 5.73 9.96 -12.48
N GLN A 27 5.72 11.30 -12.45
CA GLN A 27 5.45 12.05 -11.22
C GLN A 27 3.97 11.95 -10.82
N TYR A 28 3.07 12.04 -11.80
CA TYR A 28 1.64 11.89 -11.58
C TYR A 28 1.27 10.50 -11.07
N THR A 29 1.84 9.42 -11.64
CA THR A 29 1.56 8.05 -11.16
C THR A 29 1.98 7.85 -9.72
N MET A 30 3.17 8.35 -9.33
CA MET A 30 3.65 8.31 -7.95
C MET A 30 2.75 9.10 -6.99
N ALA A 31 2.25 10.27 -7.41
CA ALA A 31 1.33 11.06 -6.60
C ALA A 31 0.00 10.34 -6.37
N VAL A 32 -0.55 9.70 -7.41
CA VAL A 32 -1.78 8.89 -7.31
C VAL A 32 -1.55 7.68 -6.40
N GLU A 33 -0.43 6.99 -6.50
CA GLU A 33 -0.09 5.86 -5.61
C GLU A 33 0.02 6.30 -4.15
N LYS A 34 0.66 7.44 -3.88
CA LYS A 34 0.73 8.01 -2.53
C LYS A 34 -0.66 8.35 -1.98
N ALA A 35 -1.53 8.94 -2.80
CA ALA A 35 -2.90 9.24 -2.40
C ALA A 35 -3.65 7.95 -2.02
N ARG A 36 -3.49 6.87 -2.79
CA ARG A 36 -4.08 5.57 -2.45
C ARG A 36 -3.47 4.94 -1.19
N ALA A 37 -2.18 5.13 -0.94
CA ALA A 37 -1.55 4.67 0.29
C ALA A 37 -2.07 5.40 1.54
N THR A 38 -2.57 6.64 1.43
CA THR A 38 -3.23 7.30 2.57
C THR A 38 -4.50 6.58 3.01
N GLU A 39 -5.27 5.99 2.08
CA GLU A 39 -6.42 5.16 2.42
C GLU A 39 -5.98 3.95 3.26
N VAL A 40 -4.86 3.33 2.88
CA VAL A 40 -4.29 2.21 3.62
C VAL A 40 -3.93 2.60 5.03
N PHE A 41 -3.19 3.70 5.21
CA PHE A 41 -2.76 4.13 6.54
C PHE A 41 -3.93 4.32 7.51
N THR A 42 -5.11 4.76 7.03
CA THR A 42 -6.30 4.86 7.88
C THR A 42 -6.83 3.51 8.33
N VAL A 43 -6.94 2.55 7.41
CA VAL A 43 -7.39 1.18 7.68
C VAL A 43 -6.42 0.47 8.61
N VAL A 44 -5.14 0.62 8.32
CA VAL A 44 -4.00 0.12 9.09
C VAL A 44 -3.99 0.62 10.53
N ALA A 45 -4.22 1.92 10.74
CA ALA A 45 -4.29 2.49 12.08
C ALA A 45 -5.46 1.92 12.89
N ALA A 46 -6.61 1.69 12.24
CA ALA A 46 -7.75 1.04 12.89
C ALA A 46 -7.44 -0.42 13.26
N MET A 47 -6.81 -1.18 12.36
CA MET A 47 -6.40 -2.57 12.62
C MET A 47 -5.40 -2.67 13.78
N ARG A 48 -4.42 -1.75 13.85
CA ARG A 48 -3.47 -1.71 14.96
C ARG A 48 -4.17 -1.55 16.31
N LYS A 49 -5.09 -0.59 16.40
CA LYS A 49 -5.86 -0.36 17.63
C LYS A 49 -6.68 -1.60 18.02
N ASN A 50 -7.28 -2.27 17.05
CA ASN A 50 -8.05 -3.48 17.27
C ASN A 50 -7.17 -4.66 17.72
N TYR A 51 -5.97 -4.81 17.13
CA TYR A 51 -4.98 -5.79 17.56
C TYR A 51 -4.57 -5.57 19.02
N GLU A 52 -4.23 -4.33 19.38
CA GLU A 52 -3.82 -3.99 20.75
C GLU A 52 -4.94 -4.35 21.74
N MET A 53 -6.20 -3.99 21.44
CA MET A 53 -7.35 -4.38 22.26
C MET A 53 -7.53 -5.90 22.36
N CYS A 54 -7.41 -6.63 21.25
CA CYS A 54 -7.46 -8.10 21.22
C CYS A 54 -6.42 -8.72 22.16
N ASN A 55 -5.18 -8.23 22.11
CA ASN A 55 -4.11 -8.73 22.98
C ASN A 55 -4.38 -8.47 24.46
N TYR A 56 -5.00 -7.35 24.81
CA TYR A 56 -5.43 -7.08 26.19
C TYR A 56 -6.57 -8.00 26.65
N MET A 57 -7.45 -8.41 25.75
CA MET A 57 -8.60 -9.27 26.07
C MET A 57 -8.24 -10.76 26.11
N GLY A 58 -7.09 -11.16 25.56
CA GLY A 58 -6.62 -12.56 25.52
C GLY A 58 -7.35 -13.43 24.49
N GLU A 59 -8.31 -12.86 23.75
CA GLU A 59 -9.05 -13.50 22.66
C GLU A 59 -9.17 -12.50 21.51
N CYS A 60 -8.91 -12.97 20.28
CA CYS A 60 -9.11 -12.16 19.07
C CYS A 60 -10.00 -12.90 18.08
N THR A 61 -11.22 -12.40 17.92
CA THR A 61 -12.13 -12.85 16.87
C THR A 61 -11.93 -12.01 15.62
N GLN A 62 -12.29 -12.54 14.44
CA GLN A 62 -12.21 -11.79 13.19
C GLN A 62 -13.04 -10.49 13.22
N GLU A 63 -14.19 -10.48 13.89
CA GLU A 63 -15.03 -9.29 14.02
C GLU A 63 -14.38 -8.23 14.90
N MET A 64 -13.71 -8.61 16.00
CA MET A 64 -12.97 -7.66 16.83
C MET A 64 -11.78 -7.08 16.08
N TYR A 65 -11.11 -7.89 15.26
CA TYR A 65 -9.94 -7.46 14.51
C TYR A 65 -10.31 -6.51 13.35
N PHE A 66 -11.41 -6.79 12.64
CA PHE A 66 -11.78 -6.11 11.39
C PHE A 66 -13.07 -5.27 11.46
N GLY A 67 -13.84 -5.32 12.54
CA GLY A 67 -15.19 -4.74 12.60
C GLY A 67 -15.25 -3.23 12.35
N ASP A 68 -14.25 -2.50 12.83
CA ASP A 68 -14.17 -1.03 12.73
C ASP A 68 -13.38 -0.51 11.52
N CYS A 69 -12.76 -1.39 10.71
CA CYS A 69 -11.96 -0.95 9.57
C CYS A 69 -12.79 -0.67 8.30
N GLY A 70 -14.11 -0.85 8.35
CA GLY A 70 -15.02 -0.62 7.21
C GLY A 70 -14.83 -1.58 6.03
N MET A 71 -14.03 -2.64 6.22
CA MET A 71 -13.75 -3.65 5.21
C MET A 71 -14.45 -4.96 5.54
N LYS A 72 -14.95 -5.65 4.52
CA LYS A 72 -15.57 -6.98 4.69
C LYS A 72 -14.50 -8.07 4.53
N PRO A 73 -14.39 -9.03 5.49
CA PRO A 73 -13.50 -10.18 5.36
C PRO A 73 -13.85 -10.99 4.12
N LYS A 74 -12.82 -11.37 3.34
CA LYS A 74 -12.96 -12.32 2.25
C LYS A 74 -12.10 -13.54 2.59
N SER A 75 -12.74 -14.64 2.98
CA SER A 75 -12.04 -15.91 3.13
C SER A 75 -11.37 -16.28 1.80
N VAL A 76 -10.05 -16.43 1.79
CA VAL A 76 -9.35 -17.02 0.64
C VAL A 76 -9.19 -18.51 0.91
N THR A 77 -9.90 -19.30 0.12
CA THR A 77 -9.81 -20.75 0.14
C THR A 77 -8.55 -21.14 -0.64
N GLY A 78 -7.46 -21.40 0.07
CA GLY A 78 -6.18 -21.89 -0.44
C GLY A 78 -5.34 -22.45 0.71
N ASN A 79 -4.40 -23.36 0.41
CA ASN A 79 -3.70 -24.24 1.37
C ASN A 79 -2.86 -23.57 2.48
N ASP A 80 -2.84 -22.24 2.60
CA ASP A 80 -2.31 -21.51 3.76
C ASP A 80 -3.47 -20.95 4.58
N SER A 81 -4.02 -21.82 5.41
CA SER A 81 -5.24 -21.63 6.20
C SER A 81 -5.15 -20.60 7.34
N ASP A 82 -4.02 -19.91 7.48
CA ASP A 82 -3.73 -19.06 8.66
C ASP A 82 -3.79 -17.55 8.39
N TYR A 83 -3.94 -17.13 7.14
CA TYR A 83 -4.00 -15.71 6.78
C TYR A 83 -5.42 -15.28 6.40
N ASN A 84 -6.10 -14.61 7.33
CA ASN A 84 -7.38 -13.96 7.06
C ASN A 84 -7.15 -12.74 6.18
N THR A 85 -7.67 -12.75 4.95
CA THR A 85 -7.50 -11.63 4.02
C THR A 85 -8.73 -10.72 3.91
N LEU A 86 -8.51 -9.40 3.90
CA LEU A 86 -9.49 -8.41 3.51
C LEU A 86 -9.13 -7.90 2.12
N VAL A 87 -10.13 -7.74 1.27
CA VAL A 87 -9.94 -7.17 -0.06
C VAL A 87 -10.60 -5.80 -0.10
N GLY A 88 -9.78 -4.76 -0.12
CA GLY A 88 -10.20 -3.40 -0.43
C GLY A 88 -10.21 -3.14 -1.93
N ASN A 89 -10.57 -1.92 -2.32
CA ASN A 89 -10.61 -1.53 -3.73
C ASN A 89 -9.24 -1.61 -4.40
N ASN A 90 -8.18 -1.22 -3.68
CA ASN A 90 -6.82 -1.14 -4.23
C ASN A 90 -5.79 -1.99 -3.48
N PHE A 91 -6.12 -2.45 -2.27
CA PHE A 91 -5.20 -3.17 -1.39
C PHE A 91 -5.83 -4.43 -0.84
N GLN A 92 -4.99 -5.42 -0.58
CA GLN A 92 -5.36 -6.62 0.16
C GLN A 92 -4.65 -6.61 1.49
N PHE A 93 -5.33 -6.97 2.56
CA PHE A 93 -4.77 -7.02 3.90
C PHE A 93 -4.77 -8.47 4.34
N ALA A 94 -3.73 -8.94 5.01
CA ALA A 94 -3.65 -10.25 5.64
C ALA A 94 -3.35 -10.05 7.12
N ALA A 95 -4.15 -10.63 8.00
CA ALA A 95 -3.79 -10.74 9.41
C ALA A 95 -2.67 -11.78 9.57
N THR A 96 -1.65 -11.46 10.35
CA THR A 96 -0.57 -12.37 10.71
C THR A 96 -0.53 -12.52 12.24
N PRO A 97 0.07 -13.60 12.80
CA PRO A 97 0.19 -13.76 14.25
C PRO A 97 0.91 -12.61 14.96
N PHE A 98 1.67 -11.80 14.21
CA PHE A 98 2.45 -10.68 14.71
C PHE A 98 1.89 -9.32 14.26
N GLY A 99 0.68 -9.28 13.67
CA GLY A 99 0.07 -8.06 13.18
C GLY A 99 -0.69 -8.24 11.87
N PHE A 100 -0.32 -7.45 10.87
CA PHE A 100 -0.91 -7.57 9.54
C PHE A 100 0.05 -7.10 8.45
N ALA A 101 -0.24 -7.52 7.23
CA ALA A 101 0.43 -7.06 6.02
C ALA A 101 -0.61 -6.55 5.00
N ALA A 102 -0.37 -5.41 4.38
CA ALA A 102 -1.16 -4.87 3.29
C ALA A 102 -0.35 -4.92 1.99
N PHE A 103 -0.90 -5.55 0.96
CA PHE A 103 -0.27 -5.81 -0.32
C PHE A 103 -0.90 -4.94 -1.40
N TRP A 104 -0.04 -4.35 -2.24
CA TRP A 104 -0.46 -3.64 -3.44
C TRP A 104 -0.53 -4.59 -4.65
N ASP A 105 -1.59 -4.43 -5.45
CA ASP A 105 -1.91 -5.16 -6.67
C ASP A 105 -2.60 -6.55 -6.51
N LYS A 106 -3.38 -6.90 -7.52
CA LYS A 106 -4.46 -7.88 -7.49
C LYS A 106 -3.97 -9.32 -7.65
N LYS A 107 -3.84 -10.05 -6.52
CA LYS A 107 -4.42 -11.39 -6.23
C LYS A 107 -3.76 -11.97 -4.97
N VAL A 108 -4.58 -12.52 -4.06
CA VAL A 108 -4.11 -13.12 -2.78
C VAL A 108 -3.20 -14.33 -3.01
N SER A 109 -3.23 -14.95 -4.19
CA SER A 109 -2.46 -16.16 -4.49
C SER A 109 -0.95 -15.96 -4.56
N ASP A 110 -0.47 -14.73 -4.75
CA ASP A 110 0.93 -14.47 -5.05
C ASP A 110 1.41 -13.18 -4.36
N VAL A 111 1.54 -13.20 -3.03
CA VAL A 111 2.15 -12.10 -2.24
C VAL A 111 3.53 -11.67 -2.76
N ASN A 112 4.23 -12.57 -3.45
CA ASN A 112 5.50 -12.30 -4.11
C ASN A 112 5.39 -11.46 -5.40
N SER A 113 4.16 -11.28 -5.93
CA SER A 113 3.88 -10.46 -7.11
C SER A 113 3.49 -9.02 -6.78
N ALA A 114 3.29 -8.69 -5.49
CA ALA A 114 2.95 -7.34 -5.08
C ALA A 114 4.08 -6.37 -5.41
N ASP A 115 3.76 -5.20 -5.99
CA ASP A 115 4.80 -4.20 -6.27
C ASP A 115 5.45 -3.72 -4.98
N TYR A 116 4.65 -3.51 -3.92
CA TYR A 116 5.10 -3.15 -2.58
C TYR A 116 4.12 -3.68 -1.52
N MET A 117 4.60 -3.77 -0.29
CA MET A 117 3.84 -4.22 0.88
C MET A 117 4.10 -3.28 2.06
N PHE A 118 3.04 -3.04 2.84
CA PHE A 118 3.12 -2.46 4.17
C PHE A 118 2.93 -3.55 5.21
N ALA A 119 3.92 -3.80 6.05
CA ALA A 119 3.82 -4.80 7.12
C ALA A 119 3.96 -4.13 8.47
N TRP A 120 3.11 -4.53 9.40
CA TRP A 120 3.26 -4.16 10.80
C TRP A 120 4.02 -5.26 11.51
N MET A 121 5.13 -4.88 12.12
CA MET A 121 6.03 -5.85 12.74
C MET A 121 6.42 -5.37 14.14
N PRO A 122 6.58 -6.31 15.09
CA PRO A 122 7.11 -5.99 16.39
C PRO A 122 8.59 -5.62 16.32
N ARG A 123 9.00 -4.60 17.06
CA ARG A 123 10.41 -4.24 17.19
C ARG A 123 11.09 -5.05 18.28
N GLY A 124 12.22 -5.66 17.93
CA GLY A 124 13.16 -6.24 18.90
C GLY A 124 12.62 -7.41 19.72
N GLY A 125 11.70 -8.22 19.17
CA GLY A 125 11.15 -9.40 19.86
C GLY A 125 10.14 -9.08 20.96
N SER A 126 9.68 -7.83 21.08
CA SER A 126 8.53 -7.47 21.89
C SER A 126 7.23 -7.98 21.26
N ASN A 127 6.15 -8.12 22.03
CA ASN A 127 4.81 -8.39 21.50
C ASN A 127 4.09 -7.10 21.04
N GLU A 128 4.78 -5.96 21.12
CA GLU A 128 4.25 -4.66 20.75
C GLU A 128 4.51 -4.41 19.27
N ILE A 129 3.42 -4.31 18.51
CA ILE A 129 3.51 -3.95 17.11
C ILE A 129 3.63 -2.42 17.01
N ASP A 130 4.86 -1.93 16.80
CA ASP A 130 5.18 -0.51 16.84
C ASP A 130 5.74 0.05 15.54
N GLN A 131 6.04 -0.80 14.54
CA GLN A 131 6.65 -0.37 13.28
C GLN A 131 5.74 -0.65 12.09
N LEU A 132 5.53 0.38 11.26
CA LEU A 132 4.92 0.25 9.94
C LEU A 132 6.00 0.20 8.87
N ILE A 133 6.29 -0.99 8.37
CA ILE A 133 7.36 -1.22 7.40
C ILE A 133 6.84 -1.15 5.97
N CYS A 134 7.43 -0.32 5.12
CA CYS A 134 7.28 -0.40 3.66
C CYS A 134 8.42 -1.23 3.08
N THR A 135 8.09 -2.25 2.31
CA THR A 135 9.06 -3.09 1.61
C THR A 135 8.58 -3.46 0.20
N SER A 136 9.52 -3.75 -0.69
CA SER A 136 9.25 -4.08 -2.08
C SER A 136 10.37 -4.94 -2.67
N ASN A 137 9.97 -5.93 -3.47
CA ASN A 137 10.89 -6.68 -4.32
C ASN A 137 11.03 -6.09 -5.73
N THR A 138 10.14 -5.16 -6.11
CA THR A 138 10.17 -4.50 -7.43
C THR A 138 10.91 -3.17 -7.39
N ASP A 139 11.52 -2.75 -8.50
CA ASP A 139 12.18 -1.44 -8.60
C ASP A 139 11.18 -0.28 -8.46
N LYS A 140 9.94 -0.49 -8.92
CA LYS A 140 8.85 0.50 -8.78
C LYS A 140 8.49 0.69 -7.31
N GLY A 141 8.22 -0.41 -6.60
CA GLY A 141 7.88 -0.35 -5.18
C GLY A 141 9.03 0.14 -4.31
N LYS A 142 10.29 -0.15 -4.65
CA LYS A 142 11.46 0.41 -3.94
C LYS A 142 11.52 1.92 -4.05
N LYS A 143 11.30 2.46 -5.26
CA LYS A 143 11.18 3.91 -5.49
C LYS A 143 10.00 4.50 -4.74
N PHE A 144 8.88 3.78 -4.68
CA PHE A 144 7.70 4.19 -3.93
C PHE A 144 7.99 4.26 -2.42
N CYS A 145 8.52 3.20 -1.79
CA CYS A 145 8.91 3.22 -0.37
C CYS A 145 9.91 4.34 -0.09
N LYS A 146 10.94 4.49 -0.95
CA LYS A 146 11.91 5.59 -0.86
C LYS A 146 11.24 6.96 -0.89
N SER A 147 10.18 7.11 -1.68
CA SER A 147 9.43 8.36 -1.77
C SER A 147 8.57 8.67 -0.53
N LEU A 148 8.28 7.68 0.34
CA LEU A 148 7.52 7.84 1.57
C LEU A 148 8.42 8.22 2.75
N CYS A 149 9.53 7.50 2.92
CA CYS A 149 10.36 7.52 4.14
C CYS A 149 11.85 7.82 3.88
N GLY A 150 12.30 7.86 2.62
CA GLY A 150 13.69 8.13 2.25
C GLY A 150 14.56 6.89 1.96
N TYR A 151 14.08 5.67 2.27
CA TYR A 151 14.82 4.41 2.05
C TYR A 151 13.99 3.39 1.28
N GLU A 152 14.64 2.44 0.59
CA GLU A 152 13.95 1.40 -0.20
C GLU A 152 13.15 0.42 0.66
N GLN A 153 13.61 0.19 1.89
CA GLN A 153 12.93 -0.53 2.95
C GLN A 153 13.02 0.31 4.22
N CYS A 154 11.88 0.56 4.87
CA CYS A 154 11.85 1.51 5.96
C CYS A 154 10.63 1.37 6.85
N ASP A 155 10.80 1.88 8.07
CA ASP A 155 9.72 2.27 8.94
C ASP A 155 9.13 3.60 8.44
N VAL A 156 7.88 3.58 8.00
CA VAL A 156 7.15 4.73 7.43
C VAL A 156 6.86 5.77 8.52
N ASP A 157 6.53 5.32 9.73
CA ASP A 157 6.15 6.22 10.83
C ASP A 157 7.38 6.97 11.35
N ARG A 158 8.50 6.25 11.55
CA ARG A 158 9.74 6.83 12.09
C ARG A 158 10.69 7.35 11.03
N LYS A 159 10.43 7.07 9.74
CA LYS A 159 11.31 7.37 8.61
C LYS A 159 12.74 6.85 8.81
N THR A 160 12.87 5.69 9.43
CA THR A 160 14.16 5.01 9.65
C THR A 160 14.32 3.86 8.68
N LYS A 161 15.56 3.55 8.32
CA LYS A 161 15.88 2.37 7.52
C LYS A 161 15.43 1.10 8.27
N TYR A 162 14.84 0.16 7.52
CA TYR A 162 14.56 -1.18 8.00
C TYR A 162 15.67 -2.08 7.47
N ASP A 163 16.46 -2.68 8.38
CA ASP A 163 17.61 -3.55 8.10
C ASP A 163 17.30 -5.00 8.51
#